data_AF-A0A6M2D6C9-F1
#
_entry.id   AF-A0A6M2D6C9-F1
#
_cell.length_a   1.000
_cell.length_b   1.000
_cell.length_c   1.000
_cell.angle_alpha   90.00
_cell.angle_beta   90.00
_cell.angle_gamma   90.00
#
_symmetry.space_group_name_H-M   'P 1'
#
loop_
_entity.id
_entity.type
_entity.pdbx_description
1 polymer ?
#
loop_
_entity_poly.entity_id
_entity_poly.type
_entity_poly.pdbx_seq_one_letter_code
_entity_poly.pdbx_strand_id
1 'polypeptide(L)'
;MKQMKLICHQKSFSDDSLIIGAKDFPGLQIGDIVEIYLPDDTFSRLLLQVTILKEDFQKDAISVEQSLANAFQLRVYADVIVNKVDPRDVALDSVELVFKDHYLARSDMWRWKQAMINTCVYTKKLIKIHSSMSPCQPFEGGKCTAVSGKPLMWLQVYEMWAHGEQVASGVITADTKIVYRSASSMVYLFIQMSSEMWDFDTNGDLYFEKAVNGFLCDLIAKWKDMKCNHDINIVLFSRVFYEAKSKEQFPEHMAHCVQVDYKGRFYEDFYRVAVQNERIDDWTQTLRLLKTYFNEYPKQILEHHHRPNVLFFF
;
A
#
# COMPACT_ATOMS: atom_id res chain seq x y z
N MET A 1 -22.00 8.67 -28.94
CA MET A 1 -20.88 7.87 -29.47
C MET A 1 -20.38 8.49 -30.76
N LYS A 2 -19.10 8.87 -30.82
CA LYS A 2 -18.44 9.43 -32.01
C LYS A 2 -17.15 8.66 -32.26
N GLN A 3 -16.89 8.26 -33.51
CA GLN A 3 -15.61 7.69 -33.90
C GLN A 3 -14.62 8.81 -34.20
N MET A 4 -13.42 8.72 -33.63
CA MET A 4 -12.37 9.73 -33.77
C MET A 4 -11.00 9.05 -33.87
N LYS A 5 -10.04 9.71 -34.50
CA LYS A 5 -8.66 9.23 -34.53
C LYS A 5 -7.95 9.51 -33.22
N LEU A 6 -7.30 8.47 -32.67
CA LEU A 6 -6.45 8.64 -31.49
C LEU A 6 -5.08 9.19 -31.89
N ILE A 7 -4.71 10.31 -31.30
CA ILE A 7 -3.36 10.86 -31.30
C ILE A 7 -2.82 10.71 -29.87
N CYS A 8 -1.52 10.54 -29.74
CA CYS A 8 -0.87 10.53 -28.44
C CYS A 8 0.08 11.71 -28.29
N HIS A 9 0.16 12.27 -27.09
CA HIS A 9 1.13 13.30 -26.74
C HIS A 9 1.98 12.88 -25.55
N GLN A 10 3.17 13.47 -25.43
CA GLN A 10 4.04 13.29 -24.28
C GLN A 10 3.71 14.33 -23.20
N LYS A 11 3.99 14.02 -21.92
CA LYS A 11 3.84 14.97 -20.80
C LYS A 11 4.63 16.27 -20.98
N SER A 12 5.69 16.25 -21.79
CA SER A 12 6.46 17.44 -22.15
C SER A 12 5.68 18.46 -22.97
N PHE A 13 4.63 18.01 -23.69
CA PHE A 13 3.78 18.87 -24.52
C PHE A 13 2.60 19.44 -23.73
N SER A 14 1.99 18.63 -22.87
CA SER A 14 0.85 19.02 -22.02
C SER A 14 0.82 18.15 -20.77
N ASP A 15 0.51 18.76 -19.63
CA ASP A 15 0.29 18.05 -18.36
C ASP A 15 -1.09 17.39 -18.29
N ASP A 16 -2.00 17.72 -19.21
CA ASP A 16 -3.37 17.22 -19.24
C ASP A 16 -3.44 15.81 -19.83
N SER A 17 -4.25 14.95 -19.23
CA SER A 17 -4.39 13.57 -19.69
C SER A 17 -5.14 13.44 -21.03
N LEU A 18 -5.97 14.43 -21.37
CA LEU A 18 -6.87 14.43 -22.51
C LEU A 18 -7.00 15.82 -23.12
N ILE A 19 -6.87 15.91 -24.44
CA ILE A 19 -7.13 17.12 -25.22
C ILE A 19 -8.17 16.79 -26.29
N ILE A 20 -9.27 17.55 -26.30
CA ILE A 20 -10.35 17.42 -27.27
C ILE A 20 -10.60 18.77 -27.96
N GLY A 21 -10.93 18.71 -29.25
CA GLY A 21 -11.41 19.86 -30.01
C GLY A 21 -12.82 20.29 -29.58
N ALA A 22 -13.00 21.54 -29.19
CA ALA A 22 -14.30 22.08 -28.77
C ALA A 22 -15.38 21.95 -29.88
N LYS A 23 -14.95 22.05 -31.15
CA LYS A 23 -15.82 21.97 -32.33
C LYS A 23 -16.29 20.55 -32.64
N ASP A 24 -15.59 19.53 -32.14
CA ASP A 24 -15.86 18.13 -32.49
C ASP A 24 -16.98 17.51 -31.64
N PHE A 25 -17.26 18.08 -30.47
CA PHE A 25 -18.26 17.59 -29.52
C PHE A 25 -19.15 18.75 -28.99
N PRO A 26 -20.16 19.18 -29.75
CA PRO A 26 -21.10 20.20 -29.30
C PRO A 26 -21.91 19.67 -28.11
N GLY A 27 -21.68 20.23 -26.92
CA GLY A 27 -22.34 19.83 -25.66
C GLY A 27 -21.40 19.22 -24.60
N LEU A 28 -20.12 19.05 -24.93
CA LEU A 28 -19.09 18.66 -23.95
C LEU A 28 -18.61 19.89 -23.18
N GLN A 29 -18.60 19.81 -21.86
CA GLN A 29 -18.17 20.85 -20.94
C GLN A 29 -16.93 20.38 -20.17
N ILE A 30 -16.17 21.35 -19.65
CA ILE A 30 -15.06 21.06 -18.73
C ILE A 30 -15.64 20.39 -17.48
N GLY A 31 -15.05 19.27 -17.08
CA GLY A 31 -15.50 18.44 -15.96
C GLY A 31 -16.33 17.22 -16.35
N ASP A 32 -16.84 17.16 -17.59
CA ASP A 32 -17.52 15.96 -18.11
C ASP A 32 -16.57 14.76 -18.16
N ILE A 33 -17.12 13.55 -18.00
CA ILE A 33 -16.39 12.30 -18.17
C ILE A 33 -16.66 11.74 -19.56
N VAL A 34 -15.58 11.35 -20.23
CA VAL A 34 -15.62 10.64 -21.50
C VAL A 34 -15.03 9.25 -21.35
N GLU A 35 -15.68 8.30 -21.99
CA GLU A 35 -15.24 6.92 -22.15
C GLU A 35 -14.62 6.77 -23.53
N ILE A 36 -13.41 6.19 -23.58
CA ILE A 36 -12.61 5.97 -24.77
C ILE A 36 -12.29 4.47 -24.87
N TYR A 37 -12.65 3.86 -25.98
CA TYR A 37 -12.40 2.43 -26.21
C TYR A 37 -12.25 2.12 -27.71
N LEU A 38 -11.66 0.96 -28.00
CA LEU A 38 -11.55 0.46 -29.37
C LEU A 38 -12.88 -0.17 -29.81
N PRO A 39 -13.28 -0.07 -31.09
CA PRO A 39 -14.52 -0.68 -31.60
C PRO A 39 -14.65 -2.18 -31.32
N ASP A 40 -13.52 -2.88 -31.24
CA ASP A 40 -13.45 -4.32 -30.98
C ASP A 40 -13.71 -4.68 -29.50
N ASP A 41 -13.80 -3.69 -28.60
CA ASP A 41 -14.02 -3.80 -27.13
C ASP A 41 -13.16 -4.87 -26.42
N THR A 42 -11.96 -5.14 -26.95
CA THR A 42 -11.09 -6.21 -26.45
C THR A 42 -10.40 -5.89 -25.13
N PHE A 43 -10.34 -4.61 -24.73
CA PHE A 43 -9.61 -4.13 -23.57
C PHE A 43 -10.49 -3.24 -22.70
N SER A 44 -10.08 -3.05 -21.44
CA SER A 44 -10.77 -2.18 -20.50
C SER A 44 -10.93 -0.77 -21.07
N ARG A 45 -12.13 -0.20 -20.89
CA ARG A 45 -12.47 1.14 -21.36
C ARG A 45 -11.77 2.19 -20.51
N LEU A 46 -11.27 3.24 -21.16
CA LEU A 46 -10.54 4.32 -20.52
C LEU A 46 -11.49 5.48 -20.23
N LEU A 47 -11.72 5.77 -18.95
CA LEU A 47 -12.44 6.95 -18.51
C LEU A 47 -11.46 8.09 -18.24
N LEU A 48 -11.73 9.24 -18.84
CA LEU A 48 -10.98 10.48 -18.61
C LEU A 48 -11.94 11.64 -18.40
N GLN A 49 -11.53 12.57 -17.54
CA GLN A 49 -12.25 13.81 -17.32
C GLN A 49 -11.73 14.89 -18.27
N VAL A 50 -12.64 15.67 -18.84
CA VAL A 50 -12.31 16.78 -19.74
C VAL A 50 -11.78 17.95 -18.92
N THR A 51 -10.47 18.19 -18.96
CA THR A 51 -9.85 19.34 -18.30
C THR A 51 -9.70 20.54 -19.24
N ILE A 52 -9.42 20.30 -20.52
CA ILE A 52 -9.20 21.32 -21.54
C ILE A 52 -9.97 21.01 -22.81
N LEU A 53 -10.63 22.03 -23.34
CA LEU A 53 -11.21 22.06 -24.68
C LEU A 53 -10.46 23.09 -25.51
N LYS A 54 -9.82 22.66 -26.61
CA LYS A 54 -9.08 23.56 -27.52
C LYS A 54 -9.94 23.88 -28.75
N GLU A 55 -10.03 25.15 -29.12
CA GLU A 55 -10.79 25.57 -30.32
C GLU A 55 -10.03 25.29 -31.63
N ASP A 56 -8.70 25.27 -31.56
CA ASP A 56 -7.77 25.04 -32.69
C ASP A 56 -7.09 23.67 -32.58
N PHE A 57 -7.88 22.62 -32.32
CA PHE A 57 -7.41 21.25 -32.33
C PHE A 57 -7.77 20.55 -33.65
N GLN A 58 -7.04 19.49 -34.00
CA GLN A 58 -7.30 18.71 -35.20
C GLN A 58 -8.71 18.13 -35.17
N LYS A 59 -9.45 18.35 -36.26
CA LYS A 59 -10.84 17.88 -36.42
C LYS A 59 -10.90 16.35 -36.40
N ASP A 60 -11.93 15.82 -35.75
CA ASP A 60 -12.20 14.38 -35.64
C ASP A 60 -11.05 13.56 -35.04
N ALA A 61 -10.22 14.18 -34.20
CA ALA A 61 -9.16 13.52 -33.45
C ALA A 61 -9.25 13.84 -31.94
N ILE A 62 -8.71 12.95 -31.11
CA ILE A 62 -8.47 13.20 -29.68
C ILE A 62 -7.00 12.98 -29.37
N SER A 63 -6.44 13.71 -28.40
CA SER A 63 -5.09 13.46 -27.91
C SER A 63 -5.10 12.92 -26.49
N VAL A 64 -4.51 11.74 -26.28
CA VAL A 64 -4.36 11.12 -24.95
C VAL A 64 -2.88 11.05 -24.59
N GLU A 65 -2.56 11.14 -23.30
CA GLU A 65 -1.19 10.96 -22.84
C GLU A 65 -0.64 9.57 -23.25
N GLN A 66 0.55 9.52 -23.86
CA GLN A 66 1.14 8.30 -24.41
C GLN A 66 1.23 7.16 -23.38
N SER A 67 1.59 7.45 -22.12
CA SER A 67 1.69 6.41 -21.09
C SER A 67 0.33 5.78 -20.76
N LEU A 68 -0.74 6.58 -20.82
CA LEU A 68 -2.12 6.11 -20.59
C LEU A 68 -2.61 5.29 -21.77
N ALA A 69 -2.38 5.78 -22.99
CA ALA A 69 -2.70 5.02 -24.20
C ALA A 69 -2.02 3.64 -24.18
N ASN A 70 -0.73 3.57 -23.80
CA ASN A 70 -0.01 2.31 -23.67
C ASN A 70 -0.60 1.42 -22.57
N ALA A 71 -0.95 1.98 -21.41
CA ALA A 71 -1.50 1.23 -20.28
C ALA A 71 -2.86 0.57 -20.60
N PHE A 72 -3.68 1.24 -21.41
CA PHE A 72 -4.98 0.76 -21.88
C PHE A 72 -4.92 0.10 -23.27
N GLN A 73 -3.71 -0.15 -23.79
CA GLN A 73 -3.46 -0.79 -25.08
C GLN A 73 -4.15 -0.11 -26.28
N LEU A 74 -4.31 1.22 -26.19
CA LEU A 74 -4.83 2.05 -27.26
C LEU A 74 -3.73 2.32 -28.29
N ARG A 75 -3.97 1.94 -29.54
CA ARG A 75 -3.02 2.11 -30.65
C ARG A 75 -3.09 3.51 -31.23
N VAL A 76 -1.94 4.16 -31.40
CA VAL A 76 -1.85 5.48 -32.04
C VAL A 76 -2.40 5.39 -33.47
N TYR A 77 -3.15 6.41 -33.89
CA TYR A 77 -3.86 6.52 -35.17
C TYR A 77 -4.96 5.50 -35.42
N ALA A 78 -5.33 4.67 -34.42
CA ALA A 78 -6.52 3.85 -34.51
C ALA A 78 -7.79 4.70 -34.38
N ASP A 79 -8.88 4.22 -34.98
CA ASP A 79 -10.20 4.77 -34.77
C ASP A 79 -10.71 4.29 -33.40
N VAL A 80 -10.99 5.24 -32.51
CA VAL A 80 -11.52 4.99 -31.17
C VAL A 80 -12.93 5.54 -31.08
N ILE A 81 -13.75 4.90 -30.27
CA ILE A 81 -15.09 5.38 -29.93
C ILE A 81 -14.96 6.25 -28.69
N VAL A 82 -15.49 7.47 -28.79
CA VAL A 82 -15.56 8.43 -27.69
C VAL A 82 -17.02 8.66 -27.34
N ASN A 83 -17.36 8.50 -26.06
CA ASN A 83 -18.71 8.71 -25.57
C ASN A 83 -18.72 9.52 -24.28
N LYS A 84 -19.66 10.46 -24.15
CA LYS A 84 -19.92 11.14 -22.87
C LYS A 84 -20.74 10.20 -22.00
N VAL A 85 -20.34 10.04 -20.73
CA VAL A 85 -20.99 9.14 -19.77
C VAL A 85 -21.42 9.92 -18.53
N ASP A 86 -22.53 9.52 -17.91
CA ASP A 86 -22.95 10.10 -16.64
C ASP A 86 -22.01 9.60 -15.52
N PRO A 87 -21.46 10.49 -14.66
CA PRO A 87 -20.66 10.09 -13.51
C PRO A 87 -21.27 8.99 -12.63
N ARG A 88 -22.61 8.89 -12.57
CA ARG A 88 -23.31 7.89 -11.74
C ARG A 88 -23.16 6.47 -12.28
N ASP A 89 -23.07 6.30 -13.59
CA ASP A 89 -22.96 4.99 -14.24
C ASP A 89 -21.56 4.39 -14.11
N VAL A 90 -20.57 5.24 -13.85
CA VAL A 90 -19.14 4.88 -13.72
C VAL A 90 -18.59 5.19 -12.33
N ALA A 91 -19.47 5.25 -11.34
CA ALA A 91 -19.13 5.51 -9.95
C ALA A 91 -18.37 4.31 -9.34
N LEU A 92 -17.29 4.60 -8.61
CA LEU A 92 -16.53 3.59 -7.89
C LEU A 92 -17.19 3.28 -6.54
N ASP A 93 -17.20 2.00 -6.16
CA ASP A 93 -17.58 1.59 -4.80
C ASP A 93 -16.45 1.86 -3.83
N SER A 94 -15.22 1.52 -4.23
CA SER A 94 -14.02 1.80 -3.45
C SER A 94 -12.78 2.04 -4.28
N VAL A 95 -11.86 2.83 -3.72
CA VAL A 95 -10.55 3.12 -4.30
C VAL A 95 -9.48 3.02 -3.21
N GLU A 96 -8.42 2.27 -3.50
CA GLU A 96 -7.24 2.16 -2.65
C GLU A 96 -6.15 3.12 -3.15
N LEU A 97 -5.75 4.03 -2.28
CA LEU A 97 -4.70 5.02 -2.52
C LEU A 97 -3.49 4.71 -1.66
N VAL A 98 -2.33 4.63 -2.28
CA VAL A 98 -1.05 4.40 -1.61
C VAL A 98 -0.25 5.70 -1.57
N PHE A 99 0.28 6.04 -0.40
CA PHE A 99 1.27 7.13 -0.23
C PHE A 99 2.56 6.59 0.39
N LYS A 100 3.66 7.30 0.17
CA LYS A 100 5.00 6.91 0.64
C LYS A 100 5.69 8.09 1.33
N ASP A 101 6.42 7.81 2.40
CA ASP A 101 7.31 8.72 3.14
C ASP A 101 6.65 9.99 3.69
N HIS A 102 5.34 9.94 3.95
CA HIS A 102 4.57 11.04 4.53
C HIS A 102 3.68 10.53 5.66
N TYR A 103 3.44 11.36 6.65
CA TYR A 103 2.44 11.10 7.68
C TYR A 103 1.09 11.68 7.25
N LEU A 104 0.01 10.92 7.45
CA LEU A 104 -1.33 11.32 7.08
C LEU A 104 -2.28 11.28 8.29
N ALA A 105 -2.81 12.44 8.69
CA ALA A 105 -3.84 12.52 9.72
C ALA A 105 -5.24 12.23 9.15
N ARG A 106 -6.15 11.74 10.00
CA ARG A 106 -7.56 11.46 9.61
C ARG A 106 -8.30 12.71 9.12
N SER A 107 -7.96 13.89 9.64
CA SER A 107 -8.51 15.17 9.18
C SER A 107 -8.16 15.46 7.73
N ASP A 108 -6.94 15.15 7.33
CA ASP A 108 -6.45 15.38 5.97
C ASP A 108 -7.06 14.35 5.01
N MET A 109 -7.18 13.09 5.42
CA MET A 109 -7.91 12.06 4.67
C MET A 109 -9.33 12.52 4.32
N TRP A 110 -10.05 13.10 5.29
CA TRP A 110 -11.39 13.63 5.05
C TRP A 110 -11.37 14.82 4.07
N ARG A 111 -10.49 15.80 4.26
CA ARG A 111 -10.36 16.96 3.36
C ARG A 111 -10.04 16.55 1.93
N TRP A 112 -9.14 15.58 1.77
CA TRP A 112 -8.76 15.07 0.46
C TRP A 112 -9.85 14.22 -0.17
N LYS A 113 -10.59 13.43 0.61
CA LYS A 113 -11.82 12.80 0.09
C LYS A 113 -12.75 13.85 -0.49
N GLN A 114 -13.04 14.93 0.25
CA GLN A 114 -13.92 16.00 -0.23
C GLN A 114 -13.39 16.66 -1.51
N ALA A 115 -12.08 16.91 -1.58
CA ALA A 115 -11.45 17.50 -2.76
C ALA A 115 -11.44 16.58 -3.99
N MET A 116 -11.55 15.26 -3.81
CA MET A 116 -11.56 14.27 -4.90
C MET A 116 -12.97 13.90 -5.39
N ILE A 117 -14.03 14.40 -4.76
CA ILE A 117 -15.40 14.15 -5.22
C ILE A 117 -15.57 14.70 -6.64
N ASN A 118 -16.23 13.91 -7.50
CA ASN A 118 -16.46 14.17 -8.92
C ASN A 118 -15.18 14.26 -9.77
N THR A 119 -14.12 13.57 -9.35
CA THR A 119 -12.89 13.44 -10.12
C THR A 119 -12.76 12.04 -10.73
N CYS A 120 -12.26 11.97 -11.97
CA CYS A 120 -11.97 10.70 -12.62
C CYS A 120 -10.60 10.18 -12.21
N VAL A 121 -10.50 8.89 -11.90
CA VAL A 121 -9.28 8.19 -11.53
C VAL A 121 -9.10 6.94 -12.40
N TYR A 122 -7.84 6.53 -12.55
CA TYR A 122 -7.44 5.36 -13.32
C TYR A 122 -6.26 4.67 -12.65
N THR A 123 -6.03 3.40 -12.98
CA THR A 123 -4.98 2.57 -12.36
C THR A 123 -3.61 3.24 -12.50
N LYS A 124 -2.83 3.27 -11.41
CA LYS A 124 -1.51 3.93 -11.33
C LYS A 124 -1.52 5.45 -11.54
N LYS A 125 -2.68 6.12 -11.54
CA LYS A 125 -2.74 7.58 -11.54
C LYS A 125 -2.01 8.13 -10.32
N LEU A 126 -1.17 9.15 -10.54
CA LEU A 126 -0.53 9.93 -9.49
C LEU A 126 -1.34 11.20 -9.25
N ILE A 127 -1.99 11.29 -8.09
CA ILE A 127 -2.75 12.45 -7.65
C ILE A 127 -1.81 13.36 -6.84
N LYS A 128 -1.67 14.61 -7.30
CA LYS A 128 -0.84 15.63 -6.68
C LYS A 128 -1.62 16.33 -5.58
N ILE A 129 -1.11 16.31 -4.34
CA ILE A 129 -1.68 17.08 -3.23
C ILE A 129 -0.81 18.32 -2.99
N HIS A 130 -1.43 19.50 -2.95
CA HIS A 130 -0.79 20.79 -2.68
C HIS A 130 -1.17 21.30 -1.28
N SER A 131 -0.26 22.02 -0.59
CA SER A 131 -0.43 22.41 0.82
C SER A 131 -1.54 23.44 1.07
N SER A 132 -2.01 24.14 0.03
CA SER A 132 -3.12 25.08 0.10
C SER A 132 -4.42 24.48 -0.42
N MET A 133 -4.85 23.33 0.10
CA MET A 133 -6.28 23.03 0.11
C MET A 133 -6.87 23.59 1.41
N SER A 134 -7.00 24.93 1.47
CA SER A 134 -8.24 25.47 2.03
C SER A 134 -9.37 24.76 1.31
N PRO A 135 -10.47 24.35 1.98
CA PRO A 135 -11.62 23.81 1.26
C PRO A 135 -11.95 24.79 0.15
N CYS A 136 -11.62 24.43 -1.09
CA CYS A 136 -11.96 25.23 -2.22
C CYS A 136 -13.47 25.31 -2.13
N GLN A 137 -13.99 26.49 -1.83
CA GLN A 137 -15.41 26.74 -2.00
C GLN A 137 -15.78 26.22 -3.39
N PRO A 138 -16.94 25.56 -3.56
CA PRO A 138 -17.40 25.14 -4.86
C PRO A 138 -17.54 26.40 -5.72
N PHE A 139 -16.50 26.72 -6.48
CA PHE A 139 -16.51 27.79 -7.45
C PHE A 139 -17.01 27.16 -8.73
N GLU A 140 -18.16 27.63 -9.21
CA GLU A 140 -18.69 27.33 -10.53
C GLU A 140 -17.55 27.48 -11.55
N GLY A 141 -17.15 26.37 -12.19
CA GLY A 141 -16.13 26.39 -13.25
C GLY A 141 -14.92 25.46 -13.09
N GLY A 142 -14.89 24.55 -12.10
CA GLY A 142 -14.07 23.33 -12.19
C GLY A 142 -12.55 23.48 -12.36
N LYS A 143 -11.97 24.63 -11.99
CA LYS A 143 -10.52 24.84 -12.03
C LYS A 143 -9.90 24.68 -10.65
N CYS A 144 -9.33 23.51 -10.37
CA CYS A 144 -8.15 23.45 -9.52
C CYS A 144 -6.97 23.95 -10.36
N THR A 145 -6.69 25.25 -10.31
CA THR A 145 -5.46 25.77 -10.89
C THR A 145 -4.29 25.04 -10.24
N ALA A 146 -3.48 24.37 -11.07
CA ALA A 146 -2.19 23.84 -10.64
C ALA A 146 -1.39 25.02 -10.06
N VAL A 147 -1.35 25.12 -8.73
CA VAL A 147 -0.39 26.02 -8.09
C VAL A 147 0.97 25.52 -8.55
N SER A 148 1.72 26.38 -9.22
CA SER A 148 3.07 26.15 -9.75
C SER A 148 4.08 26.02 -8.61
N GLY A 149 3.82 25.10 -7.70
CA GLY A 149 4.62 24.76 -6.53
C GLY A 149 4.85 23.26 -6.51
N LYS A 150 5.99 22.86 -5.94
CA LYS A 150 6.33 21.46 -5.72
C LYS A 150 5.16 20.79 -4.97
N PRO A 151 4.59 19.67 -5.47
CA PRO A 151 3.52 18.98 -4.77
C PRO A 151 4.04 18.54 -3.39
N LEU A 152 3.20 18.72 -2.37
CA LEU A 152 3.55 18.35 -1.00
C LEU A 152 3.66 16.82 -0.90
N MET A 153 2.77 16.11 -1.58
CA MET A 153 2.69 14.65 -1.53
C MET A 153 2.05 14.08 -2.80
N TRP A 154 2.40 12.85 -3.13
CA TRP A 154 1.80 12.07 -4.21
C TRP A 154 0.97 10.93 -3.64
N LEU A 155 -0.27 10.80 -4.10
CA LEU A 155 -1.12 9.63 -3.86
C LEU A 155 -1.19 8.82 -5.15
N GLN A 156 -0.84 7.55 -5.07
CA GLN A 156 -0.94 6.64 -6.20
C GLN A 156 -2.21 5.80 -6.08
N VAL A 157 -3.00 5.73 -7.14
CA VAL A 157 -4.11 4.77 -7.23
C VAL A 157 -3.53 3.36 -7.39
N TYR A 158 -3.82 2.50 -6.43
CA TYR A 158 -3.38 1.10 -6.43
C TYR A 158 -4.44 0.20 -7.05
N GLU A 159 -5.61 0.15 -6.43
CA GLU A 159 -6.75 -0.66 -6.88
C GLU A 159 -8.06 0.12 -6.80
N MET A 160 -9.02 -0.26 -7.63
CA MET A 160 -10.35 0.32 -7.69
C MET A 160 -11.36 -0.78 -7.94
N TRP A 161 -12.53 -0.64 -7.33
CA TRP A 161 -13.61 -1.61 -7.39
C TRP A 161 -14.93 -0.92 -7.67
N ALA A 162 -15.73 -1.53 -8.56
CA ALA A 162 -17.10 -1.12 -8.85
C ALA A 162 -17.96 -2.37 -9.09
N HIS A 163 -19.15 -2.40 -8.49
CA HIS A 163 -20.11 -3.51 -8.56
C HIS A 163 -19.51 -4.88 -8.21
N GLY A 164 -18.52 -4.91 -7.31
CA GLY A 164 -17.83 -6.13 -6.89
C GLY A 164 -16.73 -6.63 -7.83
N GLU A 165 -16.44 -5.92 -8.93
CA GLU A 165 -15.36 -6.25 -9.85
C GLU A 165 -14.24 -5.21 -9.80
N GLN A 166 -13.02 -5.64 -10.11
CA GLN A 166 -11.86 -4.76 -10.21
C GLN A 166 -11.91 -4.00 -11.55
N VAL A 167 -11.86 -2.67 -11.49
CA VAL A 167 -11.95 -1.81 -12.68
C VAL A 167 -10.66 -1.02 -12.91
N ALA A 168 -10.37 -0.70 -14.18
CA ALA A 168 -9.16 0.03 -14.56
C ALA A 168 -9.30 1.56 -14.50
N SER A 169 -10.54 2.06 -14.51
CA SER A 169 -10.86 3.49 -14.39
C SER A 169 -12.26 3.68 -13.83
N GLY A 170 -12.54 4.87 -13.28
CA GLY A 170 -13.85 5.21 -12.72
C GLY A 170 -13.87 6.58 -12.07
N VAL A 171 -15.02 6.96 -11.52
CA VAL A 171 -15.24 8.28 -10.92
C VAL A 171 -15.43 8.16 -9.42
N ILE A 172 -14.75 9.03 -8.67
CA ILE A 172 -14.95 9.15 -7.23
C ILE A 172 -16.20 9.99 -7.00
N THR A 173 -17.21 9.41 -6.37
CA THR A 173 -18.43 10.10 -5.94
C THR A 173 -18.42 10.29 -4.43
N ALA A 174 -19.46 10.94 -3.88
CA ALA A 174 -19.59 11.10 -2.43
C ALA A 174 -19.68 9.75 -1.68
N ASP A 175 -20.30 8.75 -2.32
CA ASP A 175 -20.55 7.43 -1.76
C ASP A 175 -19.35 6.49 -1.89
N THR A 176 -18.39 6.80 -2.78
CA THR A 176 -17.15 6.04 -2.94
C THR A 176 -16.36 5.96 -1.63
N LYS A 177 -15.93 4.76 -1.26
CA LYS A 177 -15.09 4.49 -0.10
C LYS A 177 -13.61 4.61 -0.48
N ILE A 178 -12.91 5.58 0.10
CA ILE A 178 -11.47 5.76 -0.12
C ILE A 178 -10.70 5.05 1.00
N VAL A 179 -9.83 4.11 0.63
CA VAL A 179 -8.92 3.41 1.53
C VAL A 179 -7.52 3.97 1.34
N TYR A 180 -6.91 4.50 2.39
CA TYR A 180 -5.53 4.99 2.36
C TYR A 180 -4.60 3.92 2.92
N ARG A 181 -3.53 3.60 2.18
CA ARG A 181 -2.46 2.69 2.60
C ARG A 181 -1.13 3.44 2.61
N SER A 182 -0.34 3.22 3.66
CA SER A 182 1.02 3.73 3.70
C SER A 182 1.98 2.66 3.18
N ALA A 183 2.77 3.00 2.17
CA ALA A 183 3.95 2.25 1.77
C ALA A 183 5.15 2.51 2.69
N SER A 184 5.02 3.41 3.68
CA SER A 184 6.03 3.65 4.71
C SER A 184 5.40 3.51 6.10
N SER A 185 5.71 2.44 6.81
CA SER A 185 5.09 2.13 8.11
C SER A 185 6.09 1.52 9.05
N MET A 186 5.88 1.72 10.35
CA MET A 186 6.56 0.98 11.40
C MET A 186 5.89 -0.39 11.55
N VAL A 187 6.66 -1.47 11.45
CA VAL A 187 6.17 -2.86 11.51
C VAL A 187 6.85 -3.59 12.67
N TYR A 188 6.05 -4.20 13.53
CA TYR A 188 6.52 -5.06 14.61
C TYR A 188 6.27 -6.52 14.25
N LEU A 189 7.35 -7.28 14.12
CA LEU A 189 7.33 -8.71 13.88
C LEU A 189 7.67 -9.44 15.19
N PHE A 190 6.69 -10.13 15.74
CA PHE A 190 6.88 -11.00 16.90
C PHE A 190 7.07 -12.44 16.42
N ILE A 191 8.22 -13.03 16.74
CA ILE A 191 8.54 -14.42 16.39
C ILE A 191 8.52 -15.24 17.68
N GLN A 192 7.56 -16.15 17.76
CA GLN A 192 7.47 -17.07 18.88
C GLN A 192 8.51 -18.18 18.72
N MET A 193 9.35 -18.34 19.74
CA MET A 193 10.36 -19.38 19.82
C MET A 193 9.83 -20.53 20.69
N SER A 194 9.05 -21.43 20.07
CA SER A 194 8.56 -22.67 20.70
C SER A 194 9.56 -23.82 20.53
N SER A 195 9.39 -24.92 21.28
CA SER A 195 10.21 -26.12 21.14
C SER A 195 10.20 -26.67 19.70
N GLU A 196 9.06 -26.56 19.01
CA GLU A 196 8.88 -27.01 17.62
C GLU A 196 9.76 -26.26 16.62
N MET A 197 10.29 -25.08 16.97
CA MET A 197 11.18 -24.32 16.07
C MET A 197 12.48 -25.08 15.75
N TRP A 198 12.88 -26.03 16.59
CA TRP A 198 14.03 -26.91 16.42
C TRP A 198 13.67 -28.27 15.82
N ASP A 199 12.39 -28.54 15.55
CA ASP A 199 11.94 -29.77 14.91
C ASP A 199 11.94 -29.63 13.38
N PHE A 200 12.08 -30.77 12.71
CA PHE A 200 11.98 -30.86 11.25
C PHE A 200 10.51 -30.94 10.82
N ASP A 201 10.19 -30.22 9.76
CA ASP A 201 8.90 -30.32 9.10
C ASP A 201 8.82 -31.58 8.20
N THR A 202 7.67 -31.78 7.56
CA THR A 202 7.44 -32.94 6.68
C THR A 202 8.35 -32.98 5.45
N ASN A 203 8.94 -31.85 5.07
CA ASN A 203 9.82 -31.71 3.92
C ASN A 203 11.30 -31.81 4.31
N GLY A 204 11.62 -31.87 5.60
CA GLY A 204 12.98 -31.99 6.12
C GLY A 204 13.65 -30.65 6.44
N ASP A 205 12.91 -29.54 6.44
CA ASP A 205 13.42 -28.23 6.85
C ASP A 205 13.08 -27.96 8.32
N LEU A 206 13.94 -27.25 9.05
CA LEU A 206 13.58 -26.78 10.39
C LEU A 206 12.45 -25.74 10.30
N TYR A 207 11.50 -25.77 11.25
CA TYR A 207 10.42 -24.77 11.29
C TYR A 207 10.94 -23.32 11.35
N PHE A 208 12.03 -23.09 12.08
CA PHE A 208 12.70 -21.79 12.09
C PHE A 208 13.19 -21.37 10.70
N GLU A 209 13.83 -22.28 9.97
CA GLU A 209 14.33 -21.98 8.64
C GLU A 209 13.19 -21.70 7.65
N LYS A 210 12.09 -22.42 7.75
CA LYS A 210 10.89 -22.15 6.94
C LYS A 210 10.31 -20.76 7.20
N ALA A 211 10.27 -20.33 8.46
CA ALA A 211 9.78 -19.00 8.83
C ALA A 211 10.71 -17.88 8.34
N VAL A 212 12.02 -18.02 8.57
CA VAL A 212 12.99 -16.94 8.32
C VAL A 212 13.53 -16.94 6.89
N ASN A 213 13.85 -18.11 6.32
CA ASN A 213 14.33 -18.24 4.94
C ASN A 213 13.17 -18.25 3.92
N GLY A 214 11.97 -18.67 4.32
CA GLY A 214 10.78 -18.69 3.46
C GLY A 214 9.96 -17.40 3.62
N PHE A 215 9.10 -17.37 4.64
CA PHE A 215 8.11 -16.31 4.79
C PHE A 215 8.71 -14.89 4.86
N LEU A 216 9.72 -14.66 5.71
CA LEU A 216 10.31 -13.32 5.87
C LEU A 216 11.08 -12.87 4.62
N CYS A 217 11.80 -13.77 3.95
CA CYS A 217 12.45 -13.48 2.67
C CYS A 217 11.43 -13.04 1.62
N ASP A 218 10.35 -13.81 1.45
CA ASP A 218 9.30 -13.51 0.47
C ASP A 218 8.57 -12.20 0.78
N LEU A 219 8.34 -11.93 2.06
CA LEU A 219 7.73 -10.67 2.52
C LEU A 219 8.58 -9.46 2.14
N ILE A 220 9.89 -9.52 2.41
CA ILE A 220 10.82 -8.41 2.11
C ILE A 220 11.02 -8.26 0.61
N ALA A 221 11.08 -9.36 -0.14
CA ALA A 221 11.11 -9.31 -1.60
C ALA A 221 9.87 -8.60 -2.17
N LYS A 222 8.67 -8.91 -1.66
CA LYS A 222 7.43 -8.22 -2.04
C LYS A 222 7.45 -6.74 -1.67
N TRP A 223 7.94 -6.38 -0.48
CA TRP A 223 8.09 -4.98 -0.08
C TRP A 223 9.06 -4.21 -0.99
N LYS A 224 10.15 -4.85 -1.42
CA LYS A 224 11.10 -4.28 -2.38
C LYS A 224 10.48 -4.05 -3.75
N ASP A 225 9.72 -5.02 -4.26
CA ASP A 225 8.99 -4.90 -5.54
C ASP A 225 7.94 -3.78 -5.51
N MET A 226 7.21 -3.66 -4.39
CA MET A 226 6.26 -2.58 -4.15
C MET A 226 6.92 -1.24 -3.79
N LYS A 227 8.25 -1.21 -3.69
CA LYS A 227 9.05 -0.03 -3.29
C LYS A 227 8.61 0.57 -1.95
N CYS A 228 8.20 -0.27 -1.02
CA CYS A 228 7.87 0.14 0.34
C CYS A 228 9.12 0.58 1.12
N ASN A 229 8.92 1.36 2.18
CA ASN A 229 9.96 1.84 3.08
C ASN A 229 9.52 1.69 4.53
N HIS A 230 9.63 0.46 5.05
CA HIS A 230 9.17 0.11 6.39
C HIS A 230 10.29 0.17 7.41
N ASP A 231 9.97 0.66 8.62
CA ASP A 231 10.85 0.60 9.78
C ASP A 231 10.49 -0.67 10.58
N ILE A 232 11.39 -1.65 10.60
CA ILE A 232 11.10 -3.00 11.10
C ILE A 232 11.69 -3.19 12.50
N ASN A 233 10.87 -3.78 13.39
CA ASN A 233 11.30 -4.25 14.69
C ASN A 233 11.01 -5.75 14.79
N ILE A 234 12.03 -6.56 15.08
CA ILE A 234 11.87 -8.01 15.24
C ILE A 234 12.09 -8.35 16.70
N VAL A 235 11.07 -8.94 17.34
CA VAL A 235 11.10 -9.37 18.74
C VAL A 235 10.93 -10.89 18.79
N LEU A 236 11.95 -11.58 19.27
CA LEU A 236 11.88 -13.00 19.57
C LEU A 236 11.31 -13.16 20.97
N PHE A 237 10.31 -14.01 21.14
CA PHE A 237 9.72 -14.25 22.46
C PHE A 237 9.44 -15.73 22.71
N SER A 238 9.53 -16.14 23.97
CA SER A 238 9.26 -17.50 24.40
C SER A 238 8.73 -17.53 25.82
N ARG A 239 8.15 -18.67 26.20
CA ARG A 239 7.68 -18.93 27.57
C ARG A 239 8.41 -20.14 28.11
N VAL A 240 8.99 -20.00 29.29
CA VAL A 240 9.59 -21.11 30.04
C VAL A 240 8.64 -21.52 31.14
N PHE A 241 8.41 -22.82 31.26
CA PHE A 241 7.67 -23.40 32.38
C PHE A 241 8.66 -23.99 33.39
N TYR A 242 8.39 -23.75 34.67
CA TYR A 242 9.18 -24.27 35.77
C TYR A 242 8.44 -25.39 36.48
N GLU A 243 9.16 -26.48 36.74
CA GLU A 243 8.67 -27.56 37.61
C GLU A 243 8.95 -27.19 39.07
N ALA A 244 7.97 -26.55 39.72
CA ALA A 244 8.05 -26.20 41.13
C ALA A 244 6.74 -26.54 41.86
N LYS A 245 6.85 -26.95 43.12
CA LYS A 245 5.69 -27.32 43.96
C LYS A 245 5.14 -26.13 44.74
N SER A 246 5.99 -25.16 45.09
CA SER A 246 5.59 -23.92 45.77
C SER A 246 6.44 -22.75 45.30
N LYS A 247 5.89 -21.53 45.46
CA LYS A 247 6.59 -20.29 45.07
C LYS A 247 7.86 -20.04 45.92
N GLU A 248 7.98 -20.68 47.08
CA GLU A 248 9.13 -20.54 47.99
C GLU A 248 10.38 -21.29 47.48
N GLN A 249 10.24 -22.18 46.50
CA GLN A 249 11.36 -22.88 45.88
C GLN A 249 12.15 -21.98 44.93
N PHE A 250 11.56 -20.87 44.49
CA PHE A 250 12.23 -19.91 43.64
C PHE A 250 13.10 -18.97 44.49
N PRO A 251 14.33 -18.66 44.05
CA PRO A 251 15.12 -17.60 44.64
C PRO A 251 14.35 -16.27 44.72
N GLU A 252 14.58 -15.47 45.76
CA GLU A 252 13.86 -14.20 45.98
C GLU A 252 13.89 -13.27 44.75
N HIS A 253 14.99 -13.27 44.00
CA HIS A 253 15.13 -12.46 42.79
C HIS A 253 14.24 -12.91 41.63
N MET A 254 13.82 -14.19 41.58
CA MET A 254 12.91 -14.73 40.57
C MET A 254 11.44 -14.57 40.97
N ALA A 255 11.15 -14.41 42.26
CA ALA A 255 9.78 -14.42 42.78
C ALA A 255 8.87 -13.31 42.19
N HIS A 256 9.47 -12.22 41.68
CA HIS A 256 8.78 -11.14 40.99
C HIS A 256 8.55 -11.38 39.50
N CYS A 257 9.38 -12.22 38.86
CA CYS A 257 9.30 -12.51 37.42
C CYS A 257 8.40 -13.70 37.11
N VAL A 258 8.33 -14.68 38.03
CA VAL A 258 7.55 -15.91 37.85
C VAL A 258 6.05 -15.64 38.04
N GLN A 259 5.28 -16.01 37.01
CA GLN A 259 3.83 -15.93 36.96
C GLN A 259 3.20 -17.34 37.08
N VAL A 260 1.90 -17.40 37.33
CA VAL A 260 1.14 -18.66 37.45
C VAL A 260 0.05 -18.68 36.38
N ASP A 261 0.01 -19.75 35.60
CA ASP A 261 -1.03 -19.93 34.58
C ASP A 261 -2.36 -20.41 35.20
N TYR A 262 -3.40 -20.50 34.37
CA TYR A 262 -4.72 -20.97 34.80
C TYR A 262 -4.74 -22.44 35.28
N LYS A 263 -3.69 -23.22 34.99
CA LYS A 263 -3.51 -24.61 35.46
C LYS A 263 -2.63 -24.70 36.71
N GLY A 264 -2.22 -23.57 37.27
CA GLY A 264 -1.32 -23.54 38.43
C GLY A 264 0.14 -23.80 38.11
N ARG A 265 0.56 -23.75 36.83
CA ARG A 265 1.96 -23.93 36.42
C ARG A 265 2.71 -22.60 36.49
N PHE A 266 3.92 -22.65 37.03
CA PHE A 266 4.81 -21.51 37.11
C PHE A 266 5.49 -21.27 35.76
N TYR A 267 5.50 -20.02 35.28
CA TYR A 267 6.15 -19.66 34.02
C TYR A 267 6.78 -18.27 34.05
N GLU A 268 7.71 -18.03 33.12
CA GLU A 268 8.30 -16.71 32.84
C GLU A 268 8.36 -16.48 31.33
N ASP A 269 7.99 -15.28 30.89
CA ASP A 269 8.00 -14.87 29.49
C ASP A 269 9.29 -14.09 29.18
N PHE A 270 10.01 -14.55 28.17
CA PHE A 270 11.28 -13.96 27.73
C PHE A 270 11.10 -13.20 26.42
N TYR A 271 11.58 -11.97 26.38
CA TYR A 271 11.58 -11.13 25.18
C TYR A 271 12.99 -10.72 24.83
N ARG A 272 13.37 -10.89 23.56
CA ARG A 272 14.65 -10.45 23.02
C ARG A 272 14.40 -9.66 21.74
N VAL A 273 14.78 -8.39 21.76
CA VAL A 273 14.77 -7.56 20.55
C VAL A 273 15.95 -7.96 19.68
N ALA A 274 15.67 -8.52 18.50
CA ALA A 274 16.69 -8.94 17.55
C ALA A 274 17.07 -7.81 16.59
N VAL A 275 16.08 -7.02 16.16
CA VAL A 275 16.25 -5.87 15.27
C VAL A 275 15.39 -4.73 15.80
N GLN A 276 15.93 -3.52 15.84
CA GLN A 276 15.22 -2.34 16.34
C GLN A 276 15.34 -1.18 15.37
N ASN A 277 14.18 -0.71 14.88
CA ASN A 277 14.05 0.46 14.03
C ASN A 277 15.00 0.48 12.83
N GLU A 278 15.14 -0.67 12.15
CA GLU A 278 15.99 -0.78 10.96
C GLU A 278 15.16 -0.82 9.68
N ARG A 279 15.70 -0.18 8.64
CA ARG A 279 15.21 -0.28 7.27
C ARG A 279 16.03 -1.32 6.56
N ILE A 280 15.41 -2.46 6.28
CA ILE A 280 16.12 -3.61 5.74
C ILE A 280 16.01 -3.63 4.22
N ASP A 281 17.05 -3.14 3.54
CA ASP A 281 17.19 -3.25 2.07
C ASP A 281 17.85 -4.58 1.65
N ASP A 282 18.78 -5.09 2.47
CA ASP A 282 19.45 -6.39 2.31
C ASP A 282 19.15 -7.30 3.52
N TRP A 283 18.32 -8.30 3.29
CA TRP A 283 17.90 -9.27 4.31
C TRP A 283 19.05 -10.17 4.81
N THR A 284 20.13 -10.29 4.04
CA THR A 284 21.20 -11.25 4.31
C THR A 284 21.85 -11.04 5.68
N GLN A 285 22.03 -9.79 6.11
CA GLN A 285 22.64 -9.47 7.39
C GLN A 285 21.72 -9.81 8.56
N THR A 286 20.46 -9.41 8.47
CA THR A 286 19.44 -9.72 9.48
C THR A 286 19.21 -11.22 9.60
N LEU A 287 19.21 -11.94 8.48
CA LEU A 287 19.11 -13.39 8.47
C LEU A 287 20.25 -14.06 9.25
N ARG A 288 21.50 -13.63 9.02
CA ARG A 288 22.66 -14.13 9.76
C ARG A 288 22.53 -13.85 11.26
N LEU A 289 22.10 -12.65 11.62
CA LEU A 289 21.87 -12.26 13.01
C LEU A 289 20.81 -13.15 13.67
N LEU A 290 19.67 -13.37 13.00
CA LEU A 290 18.59 -14.23 13.49
C LEU A 290 19.06 -15.69 13.64
N LYS A 291 19.87 -16.22 12.71
CA LYS A 291 20.45 -17.57 12.82
C LYS A 291 21.40 -17.69 14.02
N THR A 292 22.24 -16.68 14.25
CA THR A 292 23.10 -16.64 15.44
C THR A 292 22.26 -16.63 16.72
N TYR A 293 21.23 -15.78 16.77
CA TYR A 293 20.33 -15.74 17.92
C TYR A 293 19.60 -17.05 18.13
N PHE A 294 19.10 -17.70 17.07
CA PHE A 294 18.45 -19.01 17.14
C PHE A 294 19.33 -20.08 17.77
N ASN A 295 20.61 -20.17 17.36
CA ASN A 295 21.55 -21.16 17.89
C ASN A 295 21.88 -20.94 19.38
N GLU A 296 21.97 -19.68 19.81
CA GLU A 296 22.28 -19.35 21.21
C GLU A 296 21.03 -19.29 22.11
N TYR A 297 19.83 -19.16 21.52
CA TYR A 297 18.57 -18.87 22.23
C TYR A 297 18.27 -19.84 23.37
N PRO A 298 18.33 -21.19 23.19
CA PRO A 298 18.00 -22.13 24.25
C PRO A 298 18.96 -21.99 25.45
N LYS A 299 20.25 -21.86 25.16
CA LYS A 299 21.29 -21.71 26.17
C LYS A 299 21.08 -20.42 26.97
N GLN A 300 20.85 -19.30 26.28
CA GLN A 300 20.65 -18.01 26.93
C GLN A 300 19.43 -17.98 27.86
N ILE A 301 18.37 -18.71 27.51
CA ILE A 301 17.16 -18.79 28.33
C ILE A 301 17.37 -19.70 29.53
N LEU A 302 17.92 -20.89 29.31
CA LEU A 302 18.15 -21.85 30.40
C LEU A 302 19.18 -21.32 31.41
N GLU A 303 20.19 -20.60 30.93
CA GLU A 303 21.22 -19.99 31.77
C GLU A 303 20.84 -18.58 32.27
N HIS A 304 19.64 -18.07 31.97
CA HIS A 304 19.27 -16.70 32.32
C HIS A 304 19.38 -16.40 33.83
N HIS A 305 19.00 -17.38 34.66
CA HIS A 305 19.10 -17.31 36.12
C HIS A 305 20.38 -17.94 36.68
N HIS A 306 21.23 -18.55 35.84
CA HIS A 306 22.52 -19.07 36.26
C HIS A 306 23.51 -17.93 36.53
N ARG A 307 23.56 -17.48 37.78
CA ARG A 307 24.63 -16.60 38.27
C ARG A 307 25.79 -17.45 38.79
N PRO A 308 27.05 -16.99 38.65
CA PRO A 308 28.25 -17.75 39.03
C PRO A 308 28.32 -18.15 40.52
N ASN A 309 27.39 -17.70 41.37
CA ASN A 309 27.30 -18.03 42.80
C ASN A 309 26.03 -18.79 43.19
N VAL A 310 25.25 -19.34 42.25
CA VAL A 310 24.05 -20.12 42.56
C VAL A 310 24.13 -21.48 41.86
N LEU A 311 24.40 -22.53 42.64
CA LEU A 311 24.35 -23.92 42.21
C LEU A 311 22.88 -24.35 42.15
N PHE A 312 22.35 -24.52 40.94
CA PHE A 312 21.12 -25.28 40.73
C PHE A 312 21.47 -26.77 40.63
N PHE A 313 20.93 -27.58 41.53
CA PHE A 313 20.93 -29.04 41.37
C PHE A 313 19.76 -29.42 40.47
N PHE A 314 20.07 -30.11 39.37
CA PHE A 314 19.08 -30.74 38.49
C PHE A 314 18.40 -31.92 39.17
#